data_AF-A0A942GTF3-F1
#
_entry.id   AF-A0A942GTF3-F1
#
_cell.length_a   1.000
_cell.length_b   1.000
_cell.length_c   1.000
_cell.angle_alpha   90.00
_cell.angle_beta   90.00
_cell.angle_gamma   90.00
#
_symmetry.space_group_name_H-M   'P 1'
#
loop_
_entity.id
_entity.type
_entity.pdbx_description
1 polymer ?
#
loop_
_entity_poly.entity_id
_entity_poly.type
_entity_poly.pdbx_seq_one_letter_code
_entity_poly.pdbx_strand_id
1 'polypeptide(L)' 'MLFTIIEFTKAYWVQMFLGLASLAGAKALSDELVLKHPKGGASKLARFVLGFYFAVFFYGASYYVVTLLRQVFAR' A
#
# COMPACT_ATOMS: atom_id res chain seq x y z
N MET A 1 4.59 -27.16 -5.36
CA MET A 1 5.45 -26.04 -4.92
C MET A 1 5.42 -24.86 -5.89
N LEU A 2 5.66 -25.06 -7.19
CA LEU A 2 5.57 -24.00 -8.20
C LEU A 2 4.16 -23.38 -8.30
N PHE A 3 3.12 -24.22 -8.34
CA PHE A 3 1.73 -23.79 -8.36
C PHE A 3 1.36 -22.90 -7.15
N THR A 4 1.83 -23.29 -5.97
CA THR A 4 1.60 -22.58 -4.71
C THR A 4 2.23 -21.18 -4.72
N ILE A 5 3.42 -21.05 -5.30
CA ILE A 5 4.10 -19.75 -5.44
C ILE A 5 3.32 -18.86 -6.43
N ILE A 6 2.79 -19.42 -7.51
CA ILE A 6 2.03 -18.66 -8.52
C ILE A 6 0.71 -18.16 -7.95
N GLU A 7 -0.06 -19.00 -7.26
CA GLU A 7 -1.32 -18.57 -6.64
C GLU A 7 -1.09 -17.52 -5.54
N PHE A 8 -0.07 -17.72 -4.70
CA PHE A 8 0.28 -16.74 -3.67
C PHE A 8 0.73 -15.42 -4.28
N THR A 9 1.59 -15.47 -5.31
CA THR A 9 2.06 -14.27 -6.02
C THR A 9 0.87 -13.52 -6.60
N LYS A 10 -0.08 -14.21 -7.24
CA LYS A 10 -1.30 -13.61 -7.79
C LYS A 10 -2.13 -12.93 -6.71
N ALA A 11 -2.38 -13.60 -5.59
CA ALA A 11 -3.13 -13.02 -4.46
C ALA A 11 -2.44 -11.77 -3.90
N TYR A 12 -1.12 -11.82 -3.77
CA TYR A 12 -0.31 -10.71 -3.29
C TYR A 12 -0.36 -9.50 -4.25
N TRP A 13 -0.24 -9.71 -5.57
CA TRP A 13 -0.40 -8.62 -6.53
C TRP A 13 -1.79 -8.00 -6.46
N VAL A 14 -2.84 -8.82 -6.36
CA VAL A 14 -4.22 -8.32 -6.18
C VAL A 14 -4.30 -7.47 -4.92
N GLN A 15 -3.73 -7.91 -3.80
CA GLN A 15 -3.66 -7.14 -2.56
C GLN A 15 -2.84 -5.85 -2.71
N MET A 16 -1.79 -5.88 -3.53
CA MET A 16 -0.96 -4.72 -3.80
C MET A 16 -1.72 -3.65 -4.61
N PHE A 17 -2.46 -4.07 -5.64
CA PHE A 17 -3.35 -3.20 -6.41
C PHE A 17 -4.51 -2.65 -5.58
N LEU A 18 -5.13 -3.49 -4.73
CA LEU A 18 -6.22 -3.06 -3.85
C LEU A 18 -5.74 -2.00 -2.85
N GLY A 19 -4.53 -2.18 -2.30
CA GLY A 19 -3.89 -1.23 -1.40
C GLY A 19 -3.62 0.12 -2.09
N LEU A 20 -3.02 0.10 -3.29
CA LEU A 20 -2.76 1.31 -4.07
C LEU A 20 -4.05 2.05 -4.47
N ALA A 21 -5.10 1.31 -4.85
CA ALA A 21 -6.41 1.88 -5.18
C ALA A 21 -7.07 2.53 -3.95
N SER A 22 -7.02 1.85 -2.80
CA SER A 22 -7.53 2.39 -1.53
C SER A 22 -6.79 3.65 -1.10
N LEU A 23 -5.47 3.68 -1.33
CA LEU A 23 -4.61 4.82 -1.01
C LEU A 23 -4.83 6.00 -1.97
N ALA A 24 -5.03 5.75 -3.26
CA ALA A 24 -5.41 6.78 -4.23
C ALA A 24 -6.81 7.35 -3.93
N GLY A 25 -7.77 6.50 -3.56
CA GLY A 25 -9.10 6.91 -3.12
C GLY A 25 -9.06 7.73 -1.83
N ALA A 26 -8.25 7.33 -0.85
CA ALA A 26 -8.05 8.09 0.39
C ALA A 26 -7.37 9.44 0.15
N LYS A 27 -6.43 9.52 -0.81
CA LYS A 27 -5.86 10.80 -1.26
C LYS A 27 -6.92 11.70 -1.89
N ALA A 28 -7.73 11.16 -2.82
CA ALA A 28 -8.80 11.92 -3.47
C ALA A 28 -9.86 12.40 -2.47
N LEU A 29 -10.29 11.54 -1.53
CA LEU A 29 -11.18 11.90 -0.44
C LEU A 29 -10.57 12.97 0.47
N SER A 30 -9.28 12.86 0.80
CA SER A 30 -8.56 13.89 1.55
C SER A 30 -8.54 15.21 0.79
N ASP A 31 -8.28 15.21 -0.51
CA ASP A 31 -8.23 16.42 -1.33
C ASP A 31 -9.63 17.09 -1.41
N GLU A 32 -10.70 16.30 -1.55
CA GLU A 32 -12.07 16.80 -1.47
C GLU A 32 -12.44 17.33 -0.07
N LEU A 33 -12.01 16.66 1.00
CA LEU A 33 -12.30 17.05 2.37
C LEU A 33 -11.55 18.34 2.76
N VAL A 34 -10.31 18.50 2.27
CA VAL A 34 -9.49 19.72 2.45
C VAL A 34 -10.15 20.92 1.78
N LEU A 35 -10.70 20.74 0.57
CA LEU A 35 -11.44 21.77 -0.16
C LEU A 35 -12.71 22.22 0.58
N LYS A 36 -13.45 21.27 1.17
CA LYS A 36 -14.69 21.56 1.91
C LYS A 36 -14.46 22.13 3.32
N HIS A 37 -13.34 21.81 3.97
CA HIS A 37 -13.02 22.26 5.33
C HIS A 37 -11.60 22.86 5.46
N PRO A 38 -11.37 24.08 4.96
CA PRO A 38 -10.03 24.68 4.85
C PRO A 38 -9.38 25.11 6.18
N LYS A 39 -10.10 25.12 7.31
CA LYS A 39 -9.61 25.68 8.59
C LYS A 39 -9.10 24.66 9.63
N GLY A 40 -9.04 23.36 9.33
CA GLY A 40 -8.71 22.34 10.34
C GLY A 40 -7.29 21.79 10.26
N GLY A 41 -6.53 21.83 11.36
CA GLY A 41 -5.28 21.05 11.53
C GLY A 41 -5.43 19.54 11.22
N ALA A 42 -6.67 19.04 11.18
CA ALA A 42 -7.06 17.72 10.70
C ALA A 42 -6.55 17.39 9.28
N SER A 43 -6.38 18.40 8.41
CA SER A 43 -5.91 18.21 7.02
C SER A 43 -4.40 17.88 6.94
N LYS A 44 -3.60 18.30 7.93
CA LYS A 44 -2.19 17.89 8.05
C LYS A 44 -2.08 16.48 8.65
N LEU A 45 -2.90 16.18 9.66
CA LEU A 45 -2.93 14.87 10.28
C LEU A 45 -3.39 13.78 9.30
N ALA A 46 -4.44 14.02 8.51
CA ALA A 46 -4.93 13.09 7.50
C ALA A 46 -3.88 12.78 6.43
N ARG A 47 -3.15 13.80 5.93
CA ARG A 47 -2.05 13.61 4.98
C ARG A 47 -0.86 12.87 5.58
N PHE A 48 -0.53 13.14 6.84
CA PHE A 48 0.53 12.43 7.55
C PHE A 48 0.19 10.95 7.76
N VAL A 49 -1.03 10.65 8.24
CA VAL A 49 -1.51 9.29 8.43
C VAL A 49 -1.55 8.54 7.10
N LEU A 50 -2.06 9.19 6.04
CA LEU A 50 -2.07 8.61 4.70
C LEU A 50 -0.64 8.28 4.20
N GLY A 51 0.30 9.20 4.37
CA GLY A 51 1.71 9.00 4.03
C GLY A 51 2.36 7.88 4.84
N PHE A 52 2.03 7.77 6.14
CA PHE A 52 2.52 6.69 7.01
C PHE A 52 2.01 5.32 6.55
N TYR A 53 0.72 5.21 6.24
CA TYR A 53 0.14 3.98 5.68
C TYR A 53 0.79 3.59 4.35
N PHE A 54 1.04 4.56 3.46
CA PHE A 54 1.80 4.34 2.23
C PHE A 54 3.19 3.77 2.51
N ALA A 55 3.94 4.38 3.44
CA ALA A 55 5.30 3.95 3.76
C ALA A 55 5.35 2.53 4.34
N VAL A 56 4.46 2.21 5.28
CA VAL A 56 4.37 0.86 5.88
C VAL A 56 4.01 -0.18 4.82
N PHE A 57 3.05 0.13 3.95
CA PHE A 57 2.64 -0.76 2.87
C PHE A 57 3.77 -1.05 1.88
N PHE A 58 4.45 -0.01 1.37
CA PHE A 58 5.57 -0.18 0.44
C PHE A 58 6.77 -0.87 1.08
N TYR A 59 7.05 -0.60 2.36
CA TYR A 59 8.11 -1.25 3.10
C TYR A 59 7.83 -2.75 3.27
N GLY A 60 6.64 -3.11 3.74
CA GLY A 60 6.21 -4.51 3.86
C GLY A 60 6.24 -5.22 2.51
N ALA A 61 5.82 -4.51 1.46
CA ALA A 61 5.81 -5.05 0.11
C ALA A 61 7.22 -5.36 -0.42
N SER A 62 8.15 -4.42 -0.23
CA SER A 62 9.54 -4.57 -0.64
C SER A 62 10.25 -5.68 0.14
N TYR A 63 10.02 -5.75 1.47
CA TYR A 63 10.56 -6.80 2.32
C TYR A 63 10.06 -8.19 1.88
N TYR A 64 8.78 -8.29 1.50
CA TYR A 64 8.19 -9.53 1.01
C TYR A 64 8.83 -9.98 -0.32
N VAL A 65 8.97 -9.08 -1.30
CA VAL A 65 9.61 -9.40 -2.59
C VAL A 65 11.05 -9.88 -2.40
N VAL A 66 11.84 -9.20 -1.56
CA VAL A 66 13.21 -9.61 -1.24
C VAL A 66 13.25 -11.01 -0.63
N THR A 67 12.31 -11.31 0.27
CA THR A 67 12.20 -12.64 0.89
C THR A 67 11.82 -13.71 -0.13
N LEU A 68 10.88 -13.41 -1.03
CA LEU A 68 10.48 -14.31 -2.11
C LEU A 68 11.65 -14.60 -3.07
N LEU A 69 12.35 -13.56 -3.52
CA LEU A 69 13.54 -13.71 -4.36
C LEU A 69 14.60 -14.56 -3.67
N ARG A 70 14.84 -14.34 -2.37
CA ARG A 70 15.75 -15.18 -1.58
C ARG A 70 15.31 -16.65 -1.57
N GLN A 71 14.02 -16.95 -1.46
CA GLN A 71 13.52 -18.33 -1.53
C GLN A 71 13.64 -18.96 -2.92
N VAL A 72 13.58 -18.15 -3.98
CA VAL A 72 13.75 -18.61 -5.36
C VAL A 72 15.21 -18.91 -5.67
N PHE A 73 16.15 -18.07 -5.23
CA PHE A 73 17.60 -18.25 -5.49
C PHE A 73 18.32 -19.17 -4.49
N ALA A 74 17.72 -19.47 -3.33
CA ALA A 74 18.26 -20.43 -2.37
C ALA A 74 17.87 -21.89 -2.70
N ARG A 75 17.12 -22.09 -3.78
CA ARG A 75 16.83 -23.39 -4.41
C ARG A 75 17.50 -23.43 -5.77
#